data_AF-A0A965KTM5-F1
#
_entry.id   AF-A0A965KTM5-F1
#
_cell.length_a   1.000
_cell.length_b   1.000
_cell.length_c   1.000
_cell.angle_alpha   90.00
_cell.angle_beta   90.00
_cell.angle_gamma   90.00
#
_symmetry.space_group_name_H-M   'P 1'
#
loop_
_entity.id
_entity.type
_entity.pdbx_description
1 polymer ?
#
loop_
_entity_poly.entity_id
_entity_poly.type
_entity_poly.pdbx_seq_one_letter_code
_entity_poly.pdbx_strand_id
1 'polypeptide(L)' 'MCLSSFALAHGCPGEMKKIDAALPTVKLSAADMTKVKSLRAKGEEQHKAGQHTESMASLGEAKKTMGIE' A
#
# COMPACT_ATOMS: atom_id res chain seq x y z
N MET A 1 -0.50 -21.16 17.72
CA MET A 1 -1.55 -20.39 17.03
C MET A 1 -0.92 -19.68 15.84
N CYS A 2 -0.76 -20.36 14.70
CA CYS A 2 -0.37 -19.67 13.47
C CYS A 2 -1.63 -18.99 12.93
N LEU A 3 -1.77 -17.70 13.21
CA LEU A 3 -2.76 -16.81 12.58
C LEU A 3 -2.35 -16.59 11.12
N SER A 4 -2.39 -17.69 10.38
CA SER A 4 -2.27 -17.81 8.95
C SER A 4 -3.58 -17.33 8.33
N SER A 5 -3.88 -16.04 8.45
CA SER A 5 -4.85 -15.38 7.58
C SER A 5 -4.26 -15.26 6.17
N PHE A 6 -3.94 -16.40 5.55
CA PHE A 6 -3.60 -16.54 4.14
C PHE A 6 -4.88 -16.50 3.29
N ALA A 7 -5.75 -15.52 3.52
CA ALA A 7 -6.79 -15.13 2.56
C ALA A 7 -6.40 -13.78 1.96
N LEU A 8 -5.17 -13.73 1.44
CA LEU A 8 -4.59 -12.57 0.80
C LEU A 8 -4.07 -12.97 -0.58
N ALA A 9 -4.91 -13.65 -1.37
CA ALA A 9 -4.61 -14.01 -2.75
C ALA A 9 -4.28 -12.79 -3.66
N HIS A 10 -4.47 -11.58 -3.13
CA HIS A 10 -4.18 -10.28 -3.74
C HIS A 10 -3.48 -9.31 -2.79
N GLY A 11 -2.54 -9.74 -1.94
CA GLY A 11 -2.02 -8.88 -0.86
C GLY A 11 -1.40 -7.56 -1.23
N CYS A 12 -0.12 -7.58 -1.51
CA CYS A 12 0.54 -6.38 -1.97
C CYS A 12 -0.10 -5.85 -3.28
N PRO A 13 -0.41 -6.70 -4.29
CA PRO A 13 -0.98 -6.21 -5.55
C PRO A 13 -2.40 -5.60 -5.42
N GLY A 14 -3.23 -6.11 -4.52
CA GLY A 14 -4.57 -5.60 -4.28
C GLY A 14 -4.55 -4.29 -3.49
N GLU A 15 -3.68 -4.19 -2.48
CA GLU A 15 -3.50 -2.92 -1.75
C GLU A 15 -2.89 -1.83 -2.67
N MET A 16 -1.93 -2.18 -3.54
CA MET A 16 -1.44 -1.25 -4.58
C MET A 16 -2.57 -0.75 -5.48
N LYS A 17 -3.43 -1.66 -5.99
CA LYS A 17 -4.57 -1.28 -6.82
C LYS A 17 -5.54 -0.33 -6.11
N LYS A 18 -5.81 -0.54 -4.81
CA LYS A 18 -6.65 0.37 -4.02
C LYS A 18 -6.04 1.77 -3.92
N ILE A 19 -4.74 1.85 -3.64
CA ILE A 19 -4.00 3.11 -3.60
C ILE A 19 -4.05 3.80 -4.98
N ASP A 20 -3.80 3.05 -6.06
CA ASP A 20 -3.81 3.59 -7.42
C ASP A 20 -5.19 4.12 -7.83
N ALA A 21 -6.26 3.41 -7.45
CA ALA A 21 -7.64 3.83 -7.73
C ALA A 21 -8.06 5.06 -6.90
N ALA A 22 -7.55 5.22 -5.69
CA ALA A 22 -7.86 6.34 -4.82
C ALA A 22 -6.97 7.58 -5.06
N LEU A 23 -5.77 7.42 -5.61
CA LEU A 23 -4.85 8.53 -5.93
C LEU A 23 -5.47 9.68 -6.73
N PRO A 24 -6.33 9.46 -7.75
CA PRO A 24 -6.97 10.56 -8.48
C PRO A 24 -8.15 11.20 -7.74
N THR A 25 -8.71 10.53 -6.72
CA THR A 25 -9.92 10.99 -6.02
C THR A 25 -9.62 11.57 -4.63
N VAL A 26 -8.49 11.18 -4.04
CA VAL A 26 -8.09 11.60 -2.70
C VAL A 26 -7.69 13.08 -2.69
N LYS A 27 -8.21 13.83 -1.73
CA LYS A 27 -7.83 15.22 -1.48
C LYS A 27 -6.77 15.25 -0.38
N LEU A 28 -5.52 15.22 -0.79
CA LEU A 28 -4.36 15.28 0.09
C LEU A 28 -3.54 16.54 -0.15
N SER A 29 -2.75 16.93 0.86
CA SER A 29 -1.74 17.97 0.66
C SER A 29 -0.69 17.50 -0.37
N ALA A 30 0.03 18.43 -0.99
CA ALA A 30 1.08 18.07 -1.94
C ALA A 30 2.18 17.19 -1.29
N ALA A 31 2.46 17.41 -0.01
CA ALA A 31 3.38 16.61 0.78
C ALA A 31 2.87 15.17 0.97
N ASP A 32 1.60 15.02 1.34
CA ASP A 32 0.97 13.70 1.54
C ASP A 32 0.82 12.94 0.22
N MET A 33 0.47 13.62 -0.88
CA MET A 33 0.46 13.02 -2.22
C MET A 33 1.83 12.46 -2.61
N THR A 34 2.90 13.21 -2.33
CA THR A 34 4.28 12.77 -2.61
C THR A 34 4.63 11.56 -1.75
N LYS A 35 4.28 11.60 -0.47
CA LYS A 35 4.49 10.50 0.47
C LYS A 35 3.77 9.23 0.03
N VAL A 36 2.48 9.32 -0.31
CA VAL A 36 1.66 8.18 -0.76
C VAL A 36 2.23 7.56 -2.04
N LYS A 37 2.61 8.38 -3.03
CA LYS A 37 3.23 7.87 -4.27
C LYS A 37 4.55 7.15 -3.99
N SER A 38 5.38 7.71 -3.10
CA SER A 38 6.64 7.10 -2.70
C SER A 38 6.41 5.76 -1.98
N LEU A 39 5.45 5.70 -1.06
CA LEU A 39 5.11 4.48 -0.33
C LEU A 39 4.52 3.40 -1.24
N ARG A 40 3.69 3.79 -2.22
CA ARG A 40 3.19 2.90 -3.27
C ARG A 40 4.35 2.30 -4.07
N ALA A 41 5.24 3.12 -4.59
CA ALA A 41 6.40 2.65 -5.36
C ALA A 41 7.31 1.73 -4.53
N LYS A 42 7.60 2.11 -3.28
CA LYS A 42 8.38 1.30 -2.34
C LYS A 42 7.71 -0.04 -2.05
N GLY A 43 6.39 -0.05 -1.85
CA GLY A 43 5.63 -1.28 -1.68
C GLY A 43 5.74 -2.21 -2.88
N GLU A 44 5.73 -1.67 -4.11
CA GLU A 44 5.93 -2.45 -5.33
C GLU A 44 7.33 -3.04 -5.43
N GLU A 45 8.36 -2.25 -5.13
CA GLU A 45 9.76 -2.71 -5.09
C GLU A 45 9.95 -3.83 -4.07
N GLN A 46 9.45 -3.65 -2.84
CA GLN A 46 9.50 -4.65 -1.78
C GLN A 46 8.75 -5.92 -2.17
N HIS A 47 7.60 -5.81 -2.84
CA HIS A 47 6.87 -6.97 -3.35
C HIS A 47 7.71 -7.74 -4.38
N LYS A 48 8.32 -7.03 -5.34
CA LYS A 48 9.22 -7.63 -6.35
C LYS A 48 10.46 -8.27 -5.73
N ALA A 49 10.94 -7.73 -4.61
CA ALA A 49 12.05 -8.26 -3.82
C ALA A 49 11.65 -9.44 -2.89
N GLY A 50 10.38 -9.84 -2.86
CA GLY A 50 9.89 -10.91 -1.96
C GLY A 50 9.66 -10.46 -0.50
N GLN A 51 9.85 -9.17 -0.22
CA GLN A 51 9.67 -8.54 1.09
C GLN A 51 8.19 -8.20 1.33
N HIS A 52 7.36 -9.23 1.41
CA HIS A 52 5.90 -9.06 1.48
C HIS A 52 5.44 -8.34 2.74
N THR A 53 6.07 -8.59 3.89
CA THR A 53 5.74 -7.93 5.16
C THR A 53 6.04 -6.44 5.07
N GLU A 54 7.21 -6.07 4.56
CA GLU A 54 7.62 -4.68 4.41
C GLU A 54 6.80 -3.95 3.35
N SER A 55 6.46 -4.64 2.26
CA SER A 55 5.54 -4.13 1.22
C SER A 55 4.18 -3.79 1.82
N MET A 56 3.59 -4.71 2.60
CA MET A 56 2.32 -4.47 3.28
C MET A 56 2.40 -3.32 4.29
N ALA A 57 3.52 -3.16 5.00
CA ALA A 57 3.72 -2.04 5.91
C ALA A 57 3.75 -0.70 5.16
N SER A 58 4.52 -0.59 4.07
CA SER A 58 4.58 0.62 3.24
C SER A 58 3.23 0.96 2.62
N LEU A 59 2.53 -0.04 2.07
CA LEU A 59 1.20 0.15 1.47
C LEU A 59 0.14 0.49 2.53
N GLY A 60 0.23 -0.09 3.72
CA GLY A 60 -0.63 0.25 4.85
C GLY A 60 -0.47 1.73 5.26
N GLU A 61 0.76 2.22 5.36
CA GLU A 61 1.01 3.63 5.67
C GLU A 61 0.48 4.58 4.58
N ALA A 62 0.58 4.17 3.30
CA ALA A 62 0.01 4.92 2.19
C ALA A 62 -1.50 5.04 2.34
N LYS A 63 -2.20 3.92 2.57
CA LYS A 63 -3.65 3.91 2.76
C LYS A 63 -4.10 4.74 3.97
N LYS A 64 -3.34 4.68 5.07
CA LYS A 64 -3.60 5.49 6.26
C LYS A 64 -3.52 6.98 5.95
N THR A 65 -2.48 7.38 5.23
CA THR A 65 -2.30 8.77 4.79
C THR A 65 -3.44 9.23 3.88
N MET A 66 -3.96 8.32 3.05
CA MET A 66 -5.11 8.57 2.16
C MET A 66 -6.47 8.48 2.86
N GLY A 67 -6.55 7.93 4.07
CA GLY A 67 -7.82 7.68 4.78
C GLY A 67 -8.67 6.55 4.16
N ILE A 68 -8.06 5.55 3.54
CA ILE A 68 -8.75 4.45 2.82
C ILE A 68 -8.49 3.07 3.44
N GLU A 69 -8.21 3.01 4.75
CA GLU A 69 -7.73 1.81 5.46
C GLU A 69 -8.62 0.57 5.30
#